data_AF-A0A9D4N155-F1
#
_entry.id   AF-A0A9D4N155-F1
#
_cell.length_a   1.000
_cell.length_b   1.000
_cell.length_c   1.000
_cell.angle_alpha   90.00
_cell.angle_beta   90.00
_cell.angle_gamma   90.00
#
_symmetry.space_group_name_H-M   'P 1'
#
loop_
_entity.id
_entity.type
_entity.pdbx_description
1 polymer ?
#
loop_
_entity_poly.entity_id
_entity_poly.type
_entity_poly.pdbx_seq_one_letter_code
_entity_poly.pdbx_strand_id
1 'polypeptide(L)'
;MKCVVREIGRCFLSAPPTHFVVREIGRCFLSVPHPQFVVFEIGRCMLSVPHPEFVVSEIVRCILSVPHPQFVVREIARCILSVPHLQFVVRKTGRCILSVRTHILWYVR
;
A
#
# COMPACT_ATOMS: atom_id res chain seq x y z
N MET A 1 -8.15 -3.47 18.12
CA MET A 1 -8.85 -2.17 17.99
C MET A 1 -8.97 -1.84 16.50
N LYS A 2 -10.15 -1.38 16.05
CA LYS A 2 -10.37 -0.90 14.67
C LYS A 2 -10.41 0.63 14.72
N CYS A 3 -9.47 1.28 14.04
CA CYS A 3 -9.42 2.75 13.94
C CYS A 3 -10.04 3.16 12.60
N VAL A 4 -11.16 3.91 12.66
CA VAL A 4 -11.82 4.44 11.47
C VAL A 4 -11.45 5.91 11.32
N VAL A 5 -10.86 6.28 10.21
CA VAL A 5 -10.43 7.65 9.92
C VAL A 5 -11.06 8.12 8.63
N ARG A 6 -11.66 9.31 8.64
CA ARG A 6 -12.33 9.85 7.46
C ARG A 6 -11.32 10.38 6.45
N GLU A 7 -10.40 11.24 6.86
CA GLU A 7 -9.42 11.84 5.96
C GLU A 7 -8.10 12.02 6.67
N ILE A 8 -7.01 11.78 5.95
CA ILE A 8 -5.67 12.04 6.43
C ILE A 8 -4.93 12.87 5.38
N GLY A 9 -4.88 14.19 5.60
CA GLY A 9 -4.26 15.13 4.65
C GLY A 9 -2.74 14.96 4.54
N ARG A 10 -2.01 15.22 5.63
CA ARG A 10 -0.57 14.94 5.74
C ARG A 10 -0.28 14.21 7.03
N CYS A 11 0.35 13.04 6.95
CA CYS A 11 0.66 12.29 8.15
C CYS A 11 1.99 11.55 8.10
N PHE A 12 2.58 11.42 9.28
CA PHE A 12 3.49 10.35 9.62
C PHE A 12 2.73 9.46 10.60
N LEU A 13 2.36 8.25 10.16
CA LEU A 13 1.67 7.30 11.03
C LEU A 13 2.69 6.29 11.55
N SER A 14 2.94 6.35 12.85
CA SER A 14 3.58 5.28 13.60
C SER A 14 2.62 4.85 14.70
N ALA A 15 2.25 3.58 14.66
CA ALA A 15 1.27 2.99 15.55
C ALA A 15 1.66 1.54 15.83
N PRO A 16 1.20 0.94 16.94
CA PRO A 16 1.29 -0.50 17.12
C PRO A 16 0.47 -1.25 16.07
N PRO A 17 0.67 -2.57 15.90
CA PRO A 17 -0.08 -3.39 14.96
C PRO A 17 -1.59 -3.23 15.20
N THR A 18 -2.29 -2.60 14.25
CA THR A 18 -3.69 -2.22 14.38
C THR A 18 -4.37 -2.26 13.01
N HIS A 19 -5.70 -2.41 13.03
CA HIS A 19 -6.52 -2.43 11.82
C HIS A 19 -7.08 -1.03 11.55
N PHE A 20 -6.77 -0.47 10.39
CA PHE A 20 -7.20 0.86 9.98
C PHE A 20 -8.20 0.78 8.83
N VAL A 21 -9.29 1.54 8.95
CA VAL A 21 -10.21 1.80 7.84
C VAL A 21 -10.15 3.28 7.55
N VAL A 22 -9.64 3.66 6.38
CA VAL A 22 -9.45 5.06 5.99
C VAL A 22 -10.19 5.35 4.69
N ARG A 23 -10.95 6.43 4.64
CA ARG A 23 -11.60 6.82 3.37
C ARG A 23 -10.56 7.42 2.42
N GLU A 24 -9.84 8.44 2.86
CA GLU A 24 -8.89 9.14 2.00
C GLU A 24 -7.56 9.43 2.71
N ILE A 25 -6.47 9.19 2.00
CA ILE A 25 -5.11 9.54 2.41
C ILE A 25 -4.48 10.44 1.35
N GLY A 26 -4.24 11.70 1.71
CA GLY A 26 -3.62 12.69 0.84
C GLY A 26 -2.12 12.45 0.62
N ARG A 27 -1.28 12.77 1.61
CA ARG A 27 0.17 12.53 1.61
C ARG A 27 0.64 11.91 2.91
N CYS A 28 1.01 10.64 2.89
CA CYS A 28 1.46 9.98 4.11
C CYS A 28 2.73 9.17 3.97
N PHE A 29 3.49 9.15 5.06
CA PHE A 29 4.50 8.16 5.34
C PHE A 29 3.98 7.20 6.42
N LEU A 30 3.98 5.91 6.12
CA LEU A 30 3.43 4.87 6.99
C LEU A 30 4.57 3.96 7.47
N SER A 31 4.77 3.90 8.79
CA SER A 31 5.73 3.02 9.45
C SER A 31 5.06 2.34 10.66
N VAL A 32 4.33 1.28 10.36
CA VAL A 32 3.57 0.47 11.33
C VAL A 32 4.06 -0.97 11.17
N PRO A 33 4.41 -1.70 12.23
CA PRO A 33 4.72 -3.13 12.13
C PRO A 33 3.42 -3.92 11.88
N HIS A 34 3.41 -4.76 10.85
CA HIS A 34 2.28 -5.66 10.47
C HIS A 34 0.90 -4.96 10.40
N PRO A 35 0.75 -3.89 9.60
CA PRO A 35 -0.52 -3.20 9.53
C PRO A 35 -1.52 -3.93 8.65
N GLN A 36 -2.79 -3.80 9.02
CA GLN A 36 -3.92 -4.14 8.17
C GLN A 36 -4.68 -2.87 7.81
N PHE A 37 -4.69 -2.52 6.53
CA PHE A 37 -5.33 -1.30 6.04
C PHE A 37 -6.41 -1.62 5.01
N VAL A 38 -7.59 -1.05 5.21
CA VAL A 38 -8.62 -0.89 4.19
C VAL A 38 -8.70 0.58 3.84
N VAL A 39 -8.29 0.95 2.62
CA VAL A 39 -8.26 2.35 2.17
C VAL A 39 -9.05 2.51 0.88
N PHE A 40 -9.90 3.53 0.78
CA PHE A 40 -10.57 3.79 -0.49
C PHE A 40 -9.64 4.51 -1.45
N GLU A 41 -9.08 5.65 -1.04
CA GLU A 41 -8.24 6.46 -1.93
C GLU A 41 -6.91 6.87 -1.28
N ILE A 42 -5.83 6.73 -2.04
CA ILE A 42 -4.50 7.20 -1.68
C ILE A 42 -3.95 8.11 -2.77
N GLY A 43 -3.78 9.40 -2.46
CA GLY A 43 -3.18 10.37 -3.36
C GLY A 43 -1.68 10.14 -3.54
N ARG A 44 -0.90 10.30 -2.47
CA ARG A 44 0.55 10.04 -2.48
C ARG A 44 0.98 9.33 -1.21
N CYS A 45 1.61 8.17 -1.34
CA CYS A 45 2.17 7.48 -0.18
C CYS A 45 3.61 7.02 -0.39
N MET A 46 4.32 6.97 0.73
CA MET A 46 5.57 6.22 0.86
C MET A 46 5.40 5.22 2.00
N LEU A 47 5.66 3.96 1.68
CA LEU A 47 5.37 2.82 2.52
C LEU A 47 6.65 2.01 2.75
N SER A 48 7.08 1.94 4.01
CA SER A 48 8.24 1.16 4.44
C SER A 48 7.88 0.35 5.69
N VAL A 49 7.45 -0.88 5.44
CA VAL A 49 6.77 -1.76 6.39
C VAL A 49 7.19 -3.22 6.13
N PRO A 50 7.54 -4.03 7.14
CA PRO A 50 8.07 -5.39 6.91
C PRO A 50 7.06 -6.37 6.30
N HIS A 51 5.81 -6.40 6.78
CA HIS A 51 4.78 -7.35 6.31
C HIS A 51 3.42 -6.65 6.22
N PRO A 52 3.21 -5.83 5.20
CA PRO A 52 1.96 -5.10 5.07
C PRO A 52 0.84 -5.96 4.46
N GLU A 53 -0.36 -5.83 5.03
CA GLU A 53 -1.61 -6.31 4.43
C GLU A 53 -2.51 -5.11 4.07
N PHE A 54 -2.82 -4.97 2.79
CA PHE A 54 -3.57 -3.81 2.28
C PHE A 54 -4.66 -4.23 1.31
N VAL A 55 -5.83 -3.64 1.51
CA VAL A 55 -6.90 -3.60 0.52
C VAL A 55 -7.13 -2.14 0.15
N VAL A 56 -6.85 -1.77 -1.10
CA VAL A 56 -6.96 -0.38 -1.57
C VAL A 56 -7.82 -0.29 -2.83
N SER A 57 -8.74 0.66 -2.91
CA SER A 57 -9.50 0.87 -4.15
C SER A 57 -8.67 1.62 -5.19
N GLU A 58 -8.08 2.76 -4.82
CA GLU A 58 -7.31 3.57 -5.77
C GLU A 58 -6.02 4.13 -5.14
N ILE A 59 -4.92 4.05 -5.91
CA ILE A 59 -3.64 4.65 -5.61
C ILE A 59 -3.21 5.53 -6.77
N VAL A 60 -3.13 6.84 -6.56
CA VAL A 60 -2.68 7.78 -7.60
C VAL A 60 -1.15 7.72 -7.74
N ARG A 61 -0.40 7.79 -6.64
CA ARG A 61 1.06 7.67 -6.65
C ARG A 61 1.60 6.99 -5.40
N CYS A 62 2.39 5.93 -5.56
CA CYS A 62 3.06 5.30 -4.42
C CYS A 62 4.54 4.97 -4.66
N ILE A 63 5.30 4.94 -3.56
CA ILE A 63 6.62 4.33 -3.48
C ILE A 63 6.54 3.27 -2.37
N LEU A 64 6.81 2.02 -2.73
CA LEU A 64 6.68 0.86 -1.88
C LEU A 64 8.05 0.18 -1.75
N SER A 65 8.58 0.11 -0.53
CA SER A 65 9.80 -0.63 -0.21
C SER A 65 9.54 -1.55 0.97
N VAL A 66 9.16 -2.79 0.67
CA VAL A 66 8.60 -3.74 1.64
C VAL A 66 9.06 -5.17 1.33
N PRO A 67 9.57 -5.94 2.32
CA PRO A 67 10.17 -7.24 2.05
C PRO A 67 9.15 -8.32 1.64
N HIS A 68 7.99 -8.38 2.29
CA HIS A 68 6.96 -9.40 2.02
C HIS A 68 5.57 -8.76 1.97
N PRO A 69 5.24 -8.03 0.89
CA PRO A 69 3.94 -7.44 0.76
C PRO A 69 2.82 -8.44 0.45
N GLN A 70 1.64 -8.17 0.98
CA GLN A 70 0.36 -8.70 0.51
C GLN A 70 -0.60 -7.54 0.18
N PHE A 71 -0.77 -7.25 -1.12
CA PHE A 71 -1.68 -6.19 -1.57
C PHE A 71 -2.83 -6.72 -2.42
N VAL A 72 -4.03 -6.18 -2.19
CA VAL A 72 -5.14 -6.20 -3.13
C VAL A 72 -5.46 -4.77 -3.50
N VAL A 73 -5.17 -4.37 -4.74
CA VAL A 73 -5.45 -3.01 -5.22
C VAL A 73 -6.33 -3.06 -6.46
N ARG A 74 -7.40 -2.27 -6.49
CA ARG A 74 -8.24 -2.19 -7.68
C ARG A 74 -7.58 -1.35 -8.77
N GLU A 75 -7.03 -0.20 -8.45
CA GLU A 75 -6.41 0.69 -9.43
C GLU A 75 -5.15 1.39 -8.90
N ILE A 76 -4.09 1.37 -9.71
CA ILE A 76 -2.83 2.07 -9.45
C ILE A 76 -2.50 2.93 -10.66
N ALA A 77 -2.45 4.25 -10.53
CA ALA A 77 -2.09 5.12 -11.65
C ALA A 77 -0.56 5.20 -11.85
N ARG A 78 0.21 5.40 -10.77
CA ARG A 78 1.68 5.42 -10.80
C ARG A 78 2.32 4.75 -9.58
N CYS A 79 3.28 3.85 -9.79
CA CYS A 79 3.98 3.23 -8.67
C CYS A 79 5.47 2.95 -8.93
N ILE A 80 6.25 2.96 -7.84
CA ILE A 80 7.59 2.38 -7.79
C ILE A 80 7.58 1.33 -6.68
N LEU A 81 7.86 0.08 -7.05
CA LEU A 81 7.92 -1.06 -6.14
C LEU A 81 9.34 -1.61 -6.10
N SER A 82 9.92 -1.71 -4.89
CA SER A 82 11.20 -2.36 -4.65
C SER A 82 11.06 -3.38 -3.53
N VAL A 83 11.00 -4.66 -3.89
CA VAL A 83 10.65 -5.74 -2.97
C VAL A 83 11.39 -7.04 -3.36
N PRO A 84 11.90 -7.83 -2.41
CA PRO A 84 12.59 -9.08 -2.69
C PRO A 84 11.63 -10.20 -3.10
N HIS A 85 10.42 -10.22 -2.53
CA HIS A 85 9.33 -11.15 -2.85
C HIS A 85 8.05 -10.38 -3.15
N LEU A 86 7.21 -10.91 -4.05
CA LEU A 86 6.03 -10.20 -4.52
C LEU A 86 4.78 -11.10 -4.56
N GLN A 87 3.81 -10.77 -3.69
CA GLN A 87 2.46 -11.33 -3.70
C GLN A 87 1.44 -10.20 -3.66
N PHE A 88 0.75 -9.97 -4.77
CA PHE A 88 -0.24 -8.92 -4.86
C PHE A 88 -1.17 -9.14 -6.06
N VAL A 89 -2.38 -8.59 -5.95
CA VAL A 89 -3.39 -8.60 -7.00
C VAL A 89 -3.69 -7.16 -7.36
N VAL A 90 -3.52 -6.82 -8.65
CA VAL A 90 -3.90 -5.50 -9.17
C VAL A 90 -4.83 -5.66 -10.34
N ARG A 91 -6.03 -5.05 -10.27
CA ARG A 91 -6.97 -5.08 -11.41
C ARG A 91 -6.60 -4.10 -12.50
N LYS A 92 -6.09 -2.92 -12.17
CA LYS A 92 -5.69 -1.91 -13.17
C LYS A 92 -4.39 -1.25 -12.75
N THR A 93 -3.44 -1.25 -13.66
CA THR A 93 -2.14 -0.62 -13.45
C THR A 93 -1.87 0.36 -14.58
N GLY A 94 -1.53 1.59 -14.24
CA GLY A 94 -0.98 2.61 -15.13
C GLY A 94 0.53 2.43 -15.27
N ARG A 95 1.31 3.44 -14.88
CA ARG A 95 2.78 3.41 -15.00
C ARG A 95 3.42 2.88 -13.72
N CYS A 96 3.97 1.67 -13.78
CA CYS A 96 4.67 1.08 -12.65
C CYS A 96 6.08 0.65 -13.00
N ILE A 97 7.01 0.96 -12.10
CA ILE A 97 8.39 0.47 -12.13
C ILE A 97 8.53 -0.58 -11.04
N LEU A 98 8.97 -1.78 -11.42
CA LEU A 98 9.20 -2.89 -10.51
C LEU A 98 10.67 -3.28 -10.48
N SER A 99 11.19 -3.35 -9.26
CA SER A 99 12.47 -3.96 -8.95
C SER A 99 12.21 -5.14 -8.00
N VAL A 100 12.30 -6.35 -8.55
CA VAL A 100 12.04 -7.60 -7.83
C VAL A 100 13.30 -8.45 -7.84
N ARG A 101 13.69 -8.99 -6.68
CA ARG A 101 14.92 -9.79 -6.58
C ARG A 101 14.68 -11.30 -6.81
N THR A 102 13.52 -11.86 -6.43
CA THR A 102 13.21 -13.30 -6.57
C THR A 102 11.70 -13.62 -6.58
N HIS A 103 11.30 -14.70 -7.29
CA HIS A 103 9.95 -15.31 -7.44
C HIS A 103 8.74 -14.36 -7.64
N ILE A 104 8.04 -14.53 -8.76
CA ILE A 104 6.93 -13.66 -9.20
C ILE A 104 5.63 -14.47 -9.32
N LEU A 105 4.62 -14.13 -8.52
CA LEU A 105 3.21 -14.41 -8.84
C LEU A 105 2.50 -13.07 -9.04
N TRP A 106 2.51 -12.61 -10.29
CA TRP A 106 1.80 -11.41 -10.75
C TRP A 106 0.48 -11.84 -11.37
N TYR A 107 -0.64 -11.37 -10.81
CA TYR A 107 -1.96 -11.52 -11.43
C TYR A 107 -2.54 -10.13 -11.71
N VAL A 108 -2.44 -9.72 -12.97
CA VAL A 108 -3.09 -8.54 -13.54
C VAL A 108 -4.20 -9.05 -14.45
N ARG A 109 -5.42 -8.52 -14.29
CA ARG A 109 -6.56 -8.86 -15.15
C ARG A 109 -6.90 -7.71 -16.07
#